data_AF-A0A2V9AFL0-F1
#
_entry.id   AF-A0A2V9AFL0-F1
#
_cell.length_a   1.000
_cell.length_b   1.000
_cell.length_c   1.000
_cell.angle_alpha   90.00
_cell.angle_beta   90.00
_cell.angle_gamma   90.00
#
_symmetry.space_group_name_H-M   'P 1'
#
loop_
_entity.id
_entity.type
_entity.pdbx_description
1 polymer ?
#
loop_
_entity_poly.entity_id
_entity_poly.type
_entity_poly.pdbx_seq_one_letter_code
_entity_poly.pdbx_strand_id
1 'polypeptide(L)'
;MSKKTKRYLKFEDAALQSSFLEQLRRSGIAYELNRSGAVAFAEENANTIISAAHRVRDAQFPWYFLKWKTEGEAARYQNILKQANIPFFVEQHESGTWLLVRRADRACHERLWPEALEPTKKRRRT
;
A
#
# COMPACT_ATOMS: atom_id res chain seq x y z
N MET A 1 -23.29 -9.63 -18.53
CA MET A 1 -23.02 -9.30 -17.12
C MET A 1 -21.58 -8.79 -17.02
N SER A 2 -21.38 -7.48 -16.85
CA SER A 2 -20.03 -6.94 -16.67
C SER A 2 -19.45 -7.51 -15.38
N LYS A 3 -18.29 -8.17 -15.47
CA LYS A 3 -17.48 -8.50 -14.30
C LYS A 3 -17.12 -7.18 -13.63
N LYS A 4 -17.90 -6.76 -12.63
CA LYS A 4 -17.50 -5.67 -11.74
C LYS A 4 -16.23 -6.15 -11.06
N THR A 5 -15.08 -5.62 -11.48
CA THR A 5 -13.82 -5.83 -10.78
C THR A 5 -14.05 -5.35 -9.34
N LYS A 6 -14.15 -6.29 -8.39
CA LYS A 6 -14.43 -5.94 -6.99
C LYS A 6 -13.27 -5.07 -6.52
N ARG A 7 -13.57 -3.82 -6.12
CA ARG A 7 -12.59 -2.95 -5.46
C ARG A 7 -12.16 -3.62 -4.17
N TYR A 8 -10.87 -3.52 -3.87
CA TYR A 8 -10.37 -4.09 -2.64
C TYR A 8 -9.24 -3.27 -2.06
N LEU A 9 -9.08 -3.36 -0.74
CA LEU A 9 -7.97 -2.76 -0.01
C LEU A 9 -7.45 -3.75 1.04
N LYS A 10 -6.14 -3.87 1.16
CA LYS A 10 -5.49 -4.68 2.20
C LYS A 10 -4.20 -4.02 2.65
N PHE A 11 -4.00 -3.86 3.95
CA PHE A 11 -2.68 -3.65 4.52
C PHE A 11 -1.98 -5.00 4.67
N GLU A 12 -0.74 -5.13 4.17
CA GLU A 12 0.04 -6.36 4.38
C GLU A 12 0.60 -6.45 5.81
N ASP A 13 0.76 -5.31 6.49
CA ASP A 13 1.08 -5.30 7.91
C ASP A 13 -0.13 -5.74 8.74
N ALA A 14 0.07 -6.75 9.58
CA ALA A 14 -1.02 -7.37 10.34
C ALA A 14 -1.65 -6.43 11.38
N ALA A 15 -0.87 -5.53 11.98
CA ALA A 15 -1.36 -4.58 12.97
C ALA A 15 -2.19 -3.48 12.29
N LEU A 16 -1.72 -2.98 11.14
CA LEU A 16 -2.49 -2.04 10.33
C LEU A 16 -3.77 -2.66 9.79
N GLN A 17 -3.71 -3.90 9.29
CA GLN A 17 -4.89 -4.61 8.79
C GLN A 17 -5.91 -4.82 9.91
N SER A 18 -5.47 -5.23 11.09
CA SER A 18 -6.36 -5.40 12.25
C SER A 18 -7.03 -4.09 12.65
N SER A 19 -6.26 -3.00 12.72
CA SER A 19 -6.76 -1.66 13.02
C SER A 19 -7.77 -1.18 11.99
N PHE A 20 -7.55 -1.50 10.71
CA PHE A 20 -8.46 -1.18 9.62
C PHE A 20 -9.78 -1.93 9.74
N LEU A 21 -9.75 -3.24 9.99
CA LEU A 21 -10.97 -4.02 10.21
C LEU A 21 -11.76 -3.54 11.42
N GLU A 22 -11.07 -3.10 12.48
CA GLU A 22 -11.72 -2.53 13.65
C GLU A 22 -12.42 -1.19 13.33
N GLN A 23 -11.76 -0.30 12.58
CA GLN A 23 -12.35 0.96 12.13
C GLN A 23 -13.61 0.72 11.28
N LEU A 24 -13.57 -0.26 10.38
CA LEU A 24 -14.73 -0.63 9.56
C LEU A 24 -15.88 -1.18 10.41
N ARG A 25 -15.57 -2.06 11.37
CA ARG A 25 -16.55 -2.61 12.32
C ARG A 25 -17.24 -1.50 13.12
N ARG A 26 -16.46 -0.55 13.66
CA ARG A 26 -16.99 0.60 14.40
C ARG A 26 -17.86 1.52 13.55
N SER A 27 -17.60 1.56 12.25
CA SER A 27 -18.36 2.39 11.30
C SER A 27 -19.65 1.72 10.80
N GLY A 28 -19.88 0.44 11.11
CA GLY A 28 -21.09 -0.30 10.71
C GLY A 28 -21.21 -0.53 9.19
N ILE A 29 -20.12 -0.42 8.44
CA ILE A 29 -20.13 -0.53 6.97
C ILE A 29 -20.13 -2.01 6.58
N ALA A 30 -20.94 -2.36 5.57
CA ALA A 30 -20.90 -3.68 4.96
C ALA A 30 -19.63 -3.82 4.09
N TYR A 31 -18.82 -4.82 4.42
CA TYR A 31 -17.67 -5.23 3.62
C TYR A 31 -17.52 -6.75 3.65
N GLU A 32 -16.87 -7.30 2.62
CA GLU A 32 -16.50 -8.72 2.56
C GLU A 32 -14.99 -8.87 2.69
N LEU A 33 -14.53 -9.99 3.25
CA LEU A 33 -13.14 -10.38 3.13
C LEU A 33 -12.99 -11.39 2.00
N ASN A 34 -12.05 -11.14 1.09
CA ASN A 34 -11.69 -12.13 0.08
C ASN A 34 -10.73 -13.19 0.68
N ARG A 35 -10.34 -14.19 -0.13
CA ARG A 35 -9.43 -15.27 0.29
C ARG A 35 -8.05 -14.81 0.75
N SER A 36 -7.60 -13.63 0.35
CA SER A 36 -6.31 -13.06 0.77
C SER A 36 -6.42 -12.17 2.02
N GLY A 37 -7.62 -12.06 2.60
CA GLY A 37 -7.89 -11.19 3.75
C GLY A 37 -8.05 -9.72 3.37
N ALA A 38 -8.15 -9.39 2.08
CA ALA A 38 -8.44 -8.04 1.63
C ALA A 38 -9.91 -7.70 1.83
N VAL A 39 -10.16 -6.44 2.19
CA VAL A 39 -11.51 -5.89 2.28
C VAL A 39 -12.00 -5.60 0.87
N ALA A 40 -12.95 -6.39 0.39
CA ALA A 40 -13.66 -6.17 -0.87
C ALA A 40 -14.93 -5.35 -0.64
N PHE A 41 -15.19 -4.39 -1.53
CA PHE A 41 -16.29 -3.46 -1.37
C PHE A 41 -16.87 -2.94 -2.68
N ALA A 42 -18.10 -2.42 -2.58
CA ALA A 42 -18.82 -1.81 -3.67
C ALA A 42 -18.55 -0.30 -3.76
N GLU A 43 -18.87 0.31 -4.89
CA GLU A 43 -18.60 1.73 -5.19
C GLU A 43 -19.18 2.66 -4.14
N GLU A 44 -20.41 2.39 -3.73
CA GLU A 44 -21.19 3.14 -2.76
C GLU A 44 -20.49 3.25 -1.39
N ASN A 45 -19.65 2.27 -1.03
CA ASN A 45 -18.93 2.24 0.24
C ASN A 45 -17.48 2.74 0.11
N ALA A 46 -17.02 3.07 -1.10
CA ALA A 46 -15.62 3.37 -1.38
C ALA A 46 -15.10 4.55 -0.55
N ASN A 47 -15.85 5.66 -0.49
CA ASN A 47 -15.43 6.84 0.25
C ASN A 47 -15.26 6.56 1.74
N THR A 48 -16.18 5.80 2.34
CA THR A 48 -16.14 5.48 3.77
C THR A 48 -15.01 4.52 4.10
N ILE A 49 -14.77 3.53 3.24
CA ILE A 49 -13.67 2.57 3.40
C ILE A 49 -12.31 3.24 3.23
N ILE A 50 -12.16 4.10 2.22
CA ILE A 50 -10.95 4.90 2.02
C ILE A 50 -10.73 5.83 3.22
N SER A 51 -11.80 6.44 3.76
CA SER A 51 -11.71 7.27 4.96
C SER A 51 -11.26 6.48 6.19
N ALA A 52 -11.71 5.25 6.36
CA ALA A 52 -11.23 4.36 7.42
C ALA A 52 -9.75 4.00 7.23
N ALA A 53 -9.32 3.71 6.00
CA ALA A 53 -7.90 3.48 5.69
C ALA A 53 -7.06 4.73 5.99
N HIS A 54 -7.53 5.93 5.65
CA HIS A 54 -6.85 7.19 5.99
C HIS A 54 -6.64 7.34 7.50
N ARG A 55 -7.65 7.07 8.32
CA ARG A 55 -7.50 7.13 9.79
C ARG A 55 -6.43 6.18 10.32
N VAL A 56 -6.36 4.96 9.78
CA VAL A 56 -5.33 3.97 10.17
C VAL A 56 -3.94 4.45 9.80
N ARG A 57 -3.80 5.02 8.60
CA ARG A 57 -2.54 5.60 8.12
C ARG A 57 -2.15 6.77 9.04
N ASP A 58 -3.02 7.75 9.21
CA ASP A 58 -2.72 8.98 9.94
C ASP A 58 -2.40 8.75 11.43
N ALA A 59 -2.88 7.65 12.02
CA ALA A 59 -2.57 7.30 13.41
C ALA A 59 -1.10 6.90 13.65
N GLN A 60 -0.36 6.54 12.61
CA GLN A 60 1.05 6.16 12.72
C GLN A 60 1.94 7.40 12.55
N PHE A 61 1.95 7.99 11.35
CA PHE A 61 2.72 9.17 10.96
C PHE A 61 2.10 9.79 9.69
N PRO A 62 2.40 11.05 9.34
CA PRO A 62 2.08 11.57 8.02
C PRO A 62 2.78 10.75 6.93
N TRP A 63 2.04 10.30 5.92
CA TRP A 63 2.56 9.42 4.86
C TRP A 63 2.83 10.14 3.54
N TYR A 64 3.81 9.61 2.80
CA TYR A 64 4.04 9.84 1.38
C TYR A 64 3.71 8.55 0.63
N PHE A 65 2.85 8.64 -0.38
CA PHE A 65 2.29 7.49 -1.08
C PHE A 65 2.98 7.26 -2.41
N LEU A 66 3.42 6.02 -2.63
CA LEU A 66 4.11 5.61 -3.84
C LEU A 66 3.32 4.48 -4.51
N LYS A 67 2.59 4.83 -5.56
CA LYS A 67 1.76 3.88 -6.31
C LYS A 67 2.56 3.24 -7.44
N TRP A 68 2.55 1.92 -7.46
CA TRP A 68 3.16 1.10 -8.50
C TRP A 68 2.09 0.27 -9.20
N LYS A 69 2.03 0.37 -10.54
CA LYS A 69 1.04 -0.37 -11.34
C LYS A 69 1.36 -1.85 -11.42
N THR A 70 2.66 -2.20 -11.43
CA THR A 70 3.09 -3.60 -11.52
C THR A 70 3.69 -4.07 -10.20
N GLU A 71 3.39 -5.32 -9.85
CA GLU A 71 3.98 -5.97 -8.66
C GLU A 71 5.51 -6.06 -8.77
N GLY A 72 6.04 -6.23 -9.99
CA GLY A 72 7.49 -6.29 -10.23
C GLY A 72 8.21 -4.99 -9.88
N GLU A 73 7.64 -3.84 -10.25
CA GLU A 73 8.21 -2.54 -9.87
C GLU A 73 8.10 -2.30 -8.37
N ALA A 74 6.93 -2.61 -7.78
CA ALA A 74 6.73 -2.50 -6.34
C ALA A 74 7.75 -3.34 -5.57
N ALA A 75 7.96 -4.61 -5.97
CA ALA A 75 8.91 -5.52 -5.34
C ALA A 75 10.36 -5.04 -5.47
N ARG A 76 10.76 -4.49 -6.64
CA ARG A 76 12.08 -3.89 -6.81
C ARG A 76 12.30 -2.76 -5.81
N TYR A 77 11.35 -1.84 -5.70
CA TYR A 77 11.51 -0.72 -4.79
C TYR A 77 11.46 -1.15 -3.33
N GLN A 78 10.60 -2.10 -2.95
CA GLN A 78 10.63 -2.70 -1.61
C GLN A 78 12.00 -3.27 -1.24
N ASN A 79 12.68 -3.94 -2.18
CA ASN A 79 14.03 -4.45 -1.94
C ASN A 79 15.05 -3.34 -1.70
N ILE A 80 14.98 -2.25 -2.46
CA ILE A 80 15.84 -1.06 -2.27
C ILE A 80 15.60 -0.46 -0.87
N LEU A 81 14.34 -0.30 -0.46
CA LEU A 81 14.01 0.24 0.86
C LEU A 81 14.47 -0.67 2.01
N LYS A 82 14.30 -1.98 1.87
CA LYS A 82 14.82 -2.97 2.82
C LYS A 82 16.34 -2.89 2.95
N GLN A 83 17.06 -2.80 1.83
CA GLN A 83 18.53 -2.68 1.82
C GLN A 83 19.02 -1.38 2.46
N ALA A 84 18.26 -0.28 2.28
CA ALA A 84 18.54 1.01 2.89
C ALA A 84 18.06 1.11 4.35
N ASN A 85 17.44 0.06 4.90
CA ASN A 85 16.83 0.02 6.23
C ASN A 85 15.80 1.15 6.47
N ILE A 86 15.05 1.50 5.43
CA ILE A 86 14.00 2.53 5.51
C ILE A 86 12.66 1.85 5.79
N PRO A 87 11.95 2.24 6.87
CA PRO A 87 10.64 1.68 7.17
C PRO A 87 9.60 2.02 6.09
N PHE A 88 8.80 1.04 5.70
CA PHE A 88 7.64 1.26 4.82
C PHE A 88 6.55 0.23 5.14
N PHE A 89 5.33 0.52 4.70
CA PHE A 89 4.22 -0.41 4.74
C PHE A 89 3.66 -0.62 3.34
N VAL A 90 3.06 -1.79 3.12
CA VAL A 90 2.47 -2.17 1.84
C VAL A 90 0.96 -2.19 1.98
N GLU A 91 0.28 -1.55 1.04
CA GLU A 91 -1.16 -1.60 0.89
C GLU A 91 -1.52 -2.01 -0.53
N GLN A 92 -2.30 -3.08 -0.65
CA GLN A 92 -2.73 -3.64 -1.92
C GLN A 92 -4.08 -3.07 -2.31
N HIS A 93 -4.18 -2.66 -3.57
CA HIS A 93 -5.40 -2.13 -4.19
C HIS A 93 -5.69 -2.88 -5.49
N GLU A 94 -6.91 -2.78 -5.99
CA GLU A 94 -7.30 -3.29 -7.31
C GLU A 94 -6.47 -2.72 -8.45
N SER A 95 -5.95 -1.49 -8.29
CA SER A 95 -5.20 -0.76 -9.31
C SER A 95 -3.68 -0.82 -9.11
N GLY A 96 -3.19 -1.64 -8.19
CA GLY A 96 -1.77 -1.89 -7.96
C GLY A 96 -1.37 -1.83 -6.49
N THR A 97 -0.06 -1.80 -6.25
CA THR A 97 0.51 -1.78 -4.90
C THR A 97 0.91 -0.37 -4.51
N TRP A 98 0.53 0.02 -3.31
CA TRP A 98 0.91 1.29 -2.70
C TRP A 98 1.95 1.00 -1.62
N LEU A 99 3.06 1.71 -1.69
CA LEU A 99 4.02 1.77 -0.60
C LEU A 99 3.75 3.05 0.18
N LEU A 100 3.48 2.87 1.46
CA LEU A 100 3.33 3.97 2.41
C LEU A 100 4.69 4.17 3.05
N VAL A 101 5.24 5.37 2.91
CA VAL A 101 6.45 5.74 3.63
C VAL A 101 6.28 7.00 4.46
N ARG A 102 6.91 7.03 5.64
CA ARG A 102 6.80 8.16 6.56
C ARG A 102 7.33 9.39 5.86
N ARG A 103 6.61 10.50 5.99
CA ARG A 103 7.00 11.77 5.39
C ARG A 103 8.35 12.28 5.90
N ALA A 104 8.73 11.90 7.12
CA ALA A 104 10.06 12.17 7.68
C ALA A 104 11.20 11.55 6.85
N ASP A 105 10.95 10.41 6.21
CA ASP A 105 11.95 9.69 5.40
C ASP A 105 11.94 10.12 3.93
N ARG A 106 11.07 11.07 3.54
CA ARG A 106 10.84 11.49 2.14
C ARG A 106 12.14 11.77 1.37
N ALA A 107 13.09 12.49 1.97
CA ALA A 107 14.35 12.81 1.32
C ALA A 107 15.17 11.56 0.97
N CYS A 108 15.13 10.53 1.82
CA CYS A 108 15.74 9.24 1.55
C CYS A 108 15.05 8.54 0.36
N HIS A 109 13.73 8.63 0.25
CA HIS A 109 12.99 8.07 -0.89
C HIS A 109 13.31 8.74 -2.21
N GLU A 110 13.28 10.07 -2.25
CA GLU A 110 13.56 10.84 -3.48
C GLU A 110 14.94 10.51 -4.04
N ARG A 111 15.92 10.27 -3.16
CA ARG A 111 17.26 9.84 -3.55
C ARG A 111 17.30 8.42 -4.14
N LEU A 112 16.52 7.48 -3.59
CA LEU A 112 16.50 6.07 -4.00
C LEU A 112 15.51 5.78 -5.14
N TRP A 113 14.57 6.68 -5.40
CA TRP A 113 13.53 6.51 -6.40
C TRP A 113 14.05 6.22 -7.82
N PRO A 114 15.11 6.90 -8.32
CA PRO A 114 15.65 6.61 -9.64
C PRO A 114 16.14 5.16 -9.80
N GLU A 115 16.64 4.53 -8.74
CA GLU A 115 17.13 3.15 -8.75
C GLU A 115 16.01 2.13 -8.98
N ALA A 116 14.75 2.50 -8.72
CA ALA A 116 13.60 1.65 -9.01
C ALA A 116 13.14 1.72 -10.48
N LEU A 117 13.41 2.85 -11.14
CA LEU A 117 13.03 3.10 -12.54
C LEU A 117 14.05 2.56 -13.53
N GLU A 118 15.33 2.58 -13.16
CA GLU A 118 16.40 1.97 -13.97
C GLU A 118 16.76 0.60 -13.40
N PRO A 119 16.29 -0.51 -14.01
CA PRO A 119 16.76 -1.83 -13.62
C PRO A 119 18.27 -1.84 -13.82
N THR A 120 19.01 -1.88 -12.70
CA THR A 120 20.46 -1.75 -12.65
C THR A 120 21.12 -2.43 -13.84
N LYS A 121 21.66 -1.63 -14.78
CA LYS A 121 22.72 -2.13 -15.66
C LYS A 121 23.77 -2.68 -14.72
N LYS A 122 23.93 -4.02 -14.70
CA LYS A 122 24.92 -4.72 -13.89
C LYS A 122 26.20 -3.90 -13.87
N ARG A 123 26.55 -3.30 -12.72
CA ARG A 123 27.90 -2.78 -12.51
C ARG A 123 28.82 -3.99 -12.66
N ARG A 124 29.40 -4.15 -13.85
CA ARG A 124 30.51 -5.08 -14.09
C ARG A 124 31.60 -4.63 -13.12
N ARG A 125 31.79 -5.38 -12.04
CA ARG A 125 33.04 -5.34 -11.28
C ARG A 125 34.10 -5.91 -12.22
N THR A 126 34.95 -5.04 -12.73
CA THR A 126 36.30 -5.36 -13.22
C THR A 126 37.15 -5.87 -12.07
#